data_AF-A0A4Y2ST82-F1
#
_entry.id   AF-A0A4Y2ST82-F1
#
_cell.length_a   1.000
_cell.length_b   1.000
_cell.length_c   1.000
_cell.angle_alpha   90.00
_cell.angle_beta   90.00
_cell.angle_gamma   90.00
#
_symmetry.space_group_name_H-M   'P 1'
#
loop_
_entity.id
_entity.type
_entity.pdbx_description
1 polymer ?
#
loop_
_entity_poly.entity_id
_entity_poly.type
_entity_poly.pdbx_seq_one_letter_code
_entity_poly.pdbx_strand_id
1 'polypeptide(L)'
;MAGYQNLSDFERGFIIGAREMGHSISEVAMKFGFLRTTISRMYREYRVSGKTSNFRHRCGRKKTLKELDHCRQTQILKRDRRAILPQIATDFNDGASTSVRVRTS
;
A
#
# COMPACT_ATOMS: atom_id res chain seq x y z
N MET A 1 9.31 20.54 3.11
CA MET A 1 10.24 19.70 3.91
C MET A 1 10.18 18.28 3.37
N ALA A 2 11.32 17.74 2.96
CA ALA A 2 11.45 16.38 2.42
C ALA A 2 11.06 15.33 3.47
N GLY A 3 9.97 14.60 3.23
CA GLY A 3 9.50 13.55 4.12
C GLY A 3 10.36 12.29 4.01
N TYR A 4 10.17 11.36 4.95
CA TYR A 4 10.77 10.01 5.02
C TYR A 4 10.88 9.24 3.68
N GLN A 5 10.04 9.55 2.70
CA GLN A 5 10.05 8.95 1.37
C GLN A 5 11.18 9.45 0.45
N ASN A 6 11.90 10.51 0.85
CA ASN A 6 12.90 11.15 0.00
C ASN A 6 14.31 10.59 0.18
N LEU A 7 14.51 9.63 1.10
CA LEU A 7 15.79 8.94 1.21
C LEU A 7 15.90 7.90 0.11
N SER A 8 16.92 8.04 -0.74
CA SER A 8 17.33 7.02 -1.70
C SER A 8 17.74 5.73 -0.98
N ASP A 9 17.68 4.60 -1.67
CA ASP A 9 18.12 3.31 -1.12
C ASP A 9 19.61 3.34 -0.71
N PHE A 10 20.43 4.13 -1.43
CA PHE A 10 21.82 4.36 -1.07
C PHE A 10 21.97 5.09 0.27
N GLU A 11 21.29 6.22 0.44
CA GLU A 11 21.31 6.98 1.71
C GLU A 11 20.78 6.15 2.87
N ARG A 12 19.73 5.34 2.63
CA ARG A 12 19.18 4.40 3.62
C ARG A 12 20.22 3.38 4.05
N GLY A 13 20.87 2.74 3.08
CA GLY A 13 21.94 1.77 3.35
C GLY A 13 23.08 2.38 4.16
N PHE A 14 23.51 3.60 3.80
CA PHE A 14 24.57 4.30 4.52
C PHE A 14 24.17 4.64 5.96
N ILE A 15 22.99 5.23 6.17
CA ILE A 15 22.52 5.61 7.51
C ILE A 15 22.40 4.37 8.41
N ILE A 16 21.92 3.25 7.87
CA ILE A 16 21.83 1.98 8.60
C ILE A 16 23.23 1.48 8.95
N GLY A 17 24.16 1.45 7.98
CA GLY A 17 25.55 1.06 8.24
C GLY A 17 26.23 1.91 9.32
N ALA A 18 26.05 3.23 9.28
CA ALA A 18 26.57 4.13 10.30
C ALA A 18 26.00 3.83 11.70
N ARG A 19 24.71 3.49 11.78
CA ARG A 19 24.05 3.12 13.05
C ARG A 19 24.53 1.78 13.59
N GLU A 20 24.74 0.79 12.72
CA GLU A 20 25.32 -0.51 13.09
C GLU A 20 26.78 -0.38 13.54
N MET A 21 27.53 0.60 13.01
CA MET A 21 28.88 0.96 13.48
C MET A 21 28.90 1.74 14.80
N GLY A 22 27.74 1.96 15.44
CA GLY A 22 27.65 2.59 16.76
C GLY A 22 27.51 4.12 16.77
N HIS A 23 27.42 4.78 15.60
CA HIS A 23 27.22 6.22 15.55
C HIS A 23 25.85 6.64 16.10
N SER A 24 25.79 7.79 16.77
CA SER A 24 24.56 8.36 17.32
C SER A 24 23.64 8.91 16.21
N ILE A 25 22.33 8.98 16.48
CA ILE A 25 21.35 9.54 15.53
C ILE A 25 21.69 11.01 15.20
N SER A 26 22.20 11.77 16.18
CA SER A 26 22.55 13.18 15.99
C SER A 26 23.75 13.34 15.06
N GLU A 27 24.79 12.52 15.20
CA GLU A 27 25.97 12.57 14.33
C GLU A 27 25.60 12.24 12.88
N VAL A 28 24.79 11.20 12.67
CA VAL A 28 24.35 10.83 11.32
C VAL A 28 23.40 11.90 10.74
N ALA A 29 22.53 12.50 11.56
CA ALA A 29 21.67 13.61 11.13
C ALA A 29 22.47 14.83 10.67
N MET A 30 23.49 15.23 11.43
CA MET A 30 24.37 16.35 11.08
C MET A 30 25.16 16.07 9.81
N LYS A 31 25.72 14.86 9.67
CA LYS A 31 26.55 14.50 8.52
C LYS A 31 25.79 14.47 7.19
N PHE A 32 24.52 14.05 7.23
CA PHE A 32 23.68 13.91 6.04
C PHE A 32 22.69 15.05 5.82
N GLY A 33 22.62 16.01 6.75
CA GLY A 33 21.66 17.11 6.68
C GLY A 33 20.19 16.69 6.84
N PHE A 34 19.93 15.49 7.38
CA PHE A 34 18.58 15.00 7.63
C PHE A 34 18.11 15.31 9.05
N LEU A 35 16.80 15.47 9.19
CA LEU A 35 16.17 15.59 10.51
C LEU A 35 16.42 14.31 11.33
N ARG A 36 16.75 14.48 12.62
CA ARG A 36 16.91 13.38 13.58
C ARG A 36 15.67 12.47 13.64
N THR A 37 14.47 13.05 13.49
CA THR A 37 13.20 12.31 13.47
C THR A 37 13.08 11.38 12.27
N THR A 38 13.55 11.81 11.09
CA THR A 38 13.57 10.99 9.86
C THR A 38 14.48 9.79 10.04
N ILE A 39 15.69 10.00 10.56
CA ILE A 39 16.65 8.91 10.83
C ILE A 39 16.12 7.96 11.91
N SER A 40 15.56 8.49 12.99
CA SER A 40 15.00 7.68 14.08
C SER A 40 13.88 6.76 13.60
N ARG A 41 12.97 7.29 12.78
CA ARG A 41 11.86 6.52 12.20
C ARG A 41 12.38 5.43 11.25
N MET A 42 13.32 5.80 10.38
CA MET A 42 13.96 4.87 9.45
C MET A 42 14.63 3.71 10.18
N TYR A 43 15.45 4.01 11.19
CA TYR A 43 16.17 2.98 11.94
C TYR A 43 15.21 2.06 12.72
N ARG A 44 14.09 2.58 13.24
CA ARG A 44 13.05 1.76 13.87
C ARG A 44 12.39 0.80 12.89
N GLU A 45 12.06 1.26 11.68
CA GLU A 45 11.48 0.42 10.63
C GLU A 45 12.48 -0.65 10.15
N TYR A 46 13.76 -0.29 10.06
CA TYR A 46 14.84 -1.25 9.78
C TYR A 46 14.95 -2.32 10.87
N ARG A 47 14.99 -1.95 12.16
CA ARG A 47 15.07 -2.94 13.26
C ARG A 47 13.91 -3.94 13.28
N VAL A 48 12.72 -3.52 12.85
CA VAL A 48 11.52 -4.38 12.82
C VAL A 48 11.49 -5.25 11.56
N SER A 49 11.83 -4.68 10.40
CA SER A 49 11.65 -5.36 9.10
C SER A 49 12.90 -6.06 8.59
N GLY A 50 14.09 -5.69 9.08
CA GLY A 50 15.40 -6.10 8.55
C GLY A 50 15.70 -5.54 7.15
N LYS A 51 14.84 -4.69 6.59
CA LYS A 51 14.93 -4.21 5.21
C LYS A 51 15.33 -2.74 5.17
N THR A 52 16.25 -2.41 4.26
CA THR A 52 16.70 -1.04 4.01
C THR A 52 15.70 -0.28 3.14
N SER A 53 15.15 -0.95 2.13
CA SER A 53 14.16 -0.39 1.22
C SER A 53 12.73 -0.63 1.71
N ASN A 54 11.87 0.36 1.49
CA ASN A 54 10.45 0.28 1.78
C ASN A 54 9.65 0.06 0.50
N PHE A 55 9.94 -1.03 -0.21
CA PHE A 55 9.19 -1.41 -1.41
C PHE A 55 7.78 -1.91 -1.04
N ARG A 56 6.92 -0.99 -0.58
CA ARG A 56 5.49 -1.18 -0.31
C ARG A 56 4.63 -0.80 -1.52
N HIS A 57 5.24 -0.45 -2.66
CA HIS A 57 4.52 0.04 -3.84
C HIS A 57 3.46 -0.92 -4.39
N ARG A 58 3.51 -2.23 -4.06
CA ARG A 58 2.50 -3.22 -4.46
C ARG A 58 1.68 -3.79 -3.31
N CYS A 59 1.61 -3.14 -2.14
CA CYS A 59 0.63 -3.53 -1.12
C CYS A 59 -0.62 -2.67 -1.24
N GLY A 60 -1.55 -3.13 -2.08
CA GLY A 60 -2.92 -2.67 -2.15
C GLY A 60 -3.86 -3.87 -2.04
N ARG A 61 -5.11 -3.63 -1.66
CA ARG A 61 -6.13 -4.67 -1.70
C ARG A 61 -6.27 -5.15 -3.15
N LYS A 62 -6.02 -6.43 -3.41
CA LYS A 62 -6.27 -7.02 -4.73
C LYS A 62 -7.74 -6.79 -5.08
N LYS A 63 -8.00 -6.21 -6.25
CA LYS A 63 -9.37 -6.06 -6.75
C LYS A 63 -9.90 -7.46 -7.05
N THR A 64 -11.05 -7.79 -6.46
CA THR A 64 -11.72 -9.09 -6.66
C THR A 64 -12.34 -9.19 -8.05
N LEU A 65 -12.73 -8.05 -8.63
CA LEU A 65 -13.36 -7.96 -9.94
C LEU A 65 -12.32 -7.62 -11.01
N LYS A 66 -12.43 -8.30 -12.17
CA LYS A 66 -11.71 -7.98 -13.39
C LYS A 66 -12.40 -6.82 -14.13
N GLU A 67 -11.76 -6.29 -15.17
CA GLU A 67 -12.34 -5.21 -15.98
C GLU A 67 -13.67 -5.61 -16.66
N LEU A 68 -13.77 -6.87 -17.09
CA LEU A 68 -15.01 -7.44 -17.64
C LEU A 68 -16.17 -7.47 -16.64
N ASP A 69 -15.86 -7.73 -15.36
CA ASP A 69 -16.85 -7.73 -14.28
C ASP A 69 -17.41 -6.32 -14.06
N HIS A 70 -16.57 -5.28 -14.18
CA HIS A 70 -17.02 -3.89 -14.12
C HIS A 70 -17.92 -3.51 -15.30
N CYS A 71 -17.58 -3.96 -16.51
CA CYS A 71 -18.42 -3.77 -17.69
C CYS A 71 -19.78 -4.45 -17.52
N ARG A 72 -19.79 -5.71 -17.05
CA ARG A 72 -21.02 -6.47 -16.81
C ARG A 72 -21.90 -5.81 -15.74
N GLN A 73 -21.31 -5.40 -14.62
CA GLN A 73 -22.01 -4.68 -13.56
C GLN A 73 -22.66 -3.39 -14.10
N THR A 74 -21.95 -2.64 -14.93
CA THR A 74 -22.47 -1.42 -15.54
C THR A 74 -23.63 -1.70 -16.50
N GLN A 75 -23.61 -2.80 -17.23
CA GLN A 75 -24.71 -3.20 -18.11
C GLN A 75 -25.97 -3.58 -17.32
N ILE A 76 -25.82 -4.35 -16.23
CA ILE A 76 -26.93 -4.76 -15.37
C ILE A 76 -27.58 -3.52 -14.73
N LEU A 77 -26.79 -2.60 -14.20
CA LEU A 77 -27.29 -1.35 -13.62
C LEU A 77 -27.97 -0.42 -14.64
N LYS A 78 -27.56 -0.47 -15.92
CA LYS A 78 -28.20 0.27 -17.01
C LYS A 78 -29.53 -0.33 -17.43
N ARG A 79 -29.66 -1.66 -17.44
CA ARG A 79 -30.90 -2.38 -17.76
C ARG A 79 -31.94 -2.17 -16.64
N ASP A 80 -31.54 -2.44 -15.40
CA ASP A 80 -32.44 -2.51 -14.27
C ASP A 80 -32.16 -1.44 -13.21
N ARG A 81 -32.40 -0.17 -13.58
CA ARG A 81 -32.17 1.01 -12.73
C ARG A 81 -32.96 1.00 -11.41
N ARG A 82 -33.98 0.14 -11.27
CA ARG A 82 -34.87 0.03 -10.10
C ARG A 82 -34.74 -1.30 -9.34
N ALA A 83 -33.84 -2.19 -9.73
CA ALA A 83 -33.71 -3.50 -9.09
C ALA A 83 -33.09 -3.42 -7.67
N ILE A 84 -33.51 -4.34 -6.80
CA ILE A 84 -33.02 -4.45 -5.43
C ILE A 84 -31.67 -5.17 -5.43
N LEU A 85 -30.73 -4.76 -4.57
CA LEU A 85 -29.35 -5.30 -4.50
C LEU A 85 -29.23 -6.84 -4.54
N PRO A 86 -30.10 -7.64 -3.88
CA PRO A 86 -30.03 -9.09 -3.96
C PRO A 86 -30.32 -9.63 -5.36
N GLN A 87 -31.23 -9.01 -6.11
CA GLN A 87 -31.56 -9.42 -7.49
C GLN A 87 -30.39 -9.12 -8.42
N ILE A 88 -29.77 -7.95 -8.27
CA ILE A 88 -28.56 -7.55 -9.00
C ILE A 88 -27.42 -8.51 -8.72
N ALA A 89 -27.24 -8.95 -7.47
CA ALA A 89 -26.20 -9.90 -7.11
C ALA A 89 -26.44 -11.29 -7.73
N THR A 90 -27.69 -11.76 -7.78
CA THR A 90 -28.04 -13.03 -8.42
C THR A 90 -27.77 -12.98 -9.92
N ASP A 91 -28.25 -11.94 -10.62
CA ASP A 91 -28.01 -11.75 -12.07
C ASP A 91 -26.53 -11.55 -12.40
N PHE A 92 -25.80 -10.85 -11.53
CA PHE A 92 -24.35 -10.69 -11.67
C PHE A 92 -23.61 -12.03 -11.54
N ASN A 93 -24.05 -12.89 -10.62
CA ASN A 93 -23.43 -14.18 -10.35
C ASN A 93 -23.82 -15.27 -11.36
N ASP A 94 -24.91 -15.10 -12.11
CA ASP A 94 -25.35 -16.06 -13.12
C ASP A 94 -24.27 -16.21 -14.22
N GLY A 95 -23.71 -17.39 -14.41
CA GLY A 95 -22.58 -17.61 -15.33
C GLY A 95 -21.25 -16.92 -14.97
N ALA A 96 -21.09 -16.37 -13.77
CA ALA A 96 -19.81 -15.79 -13.31
C ALA A 96 -18.87 -16.86 -12.73
N SER A 97 -17.58 -16.79 -13.07
CA SER A 97 -16.57 -17.72 -12.52
C SER A 97 -16.19 -17.43 -11.06
N THR A 98 -16.67 -16.32 -10.48
CA THR A 98 -16.38 -15.92 -9.11
C THR A 98 -17.63 -15.29 -8.50
N SER A 99 -18.12 -15.89 -7.41
CA SER A 99 -19.33 -15.40 -6.72
C SER A 99 -19.05 -14.13 -5.92
N VAL A 100 -19.85 -13.09 -6.12
CA VAL A 100 -19.84 -11.84 -5.36
C VAL A 100 -20.95 -11.87 -4.30
N ARG A 101 -20.64 -11.43 -3.09
CA ARG A 101 -21.61 -11.26 -2.00
C ARG A 101 -21.94 -9.79 -1.79
N VAL A 102 -23.19 -9.52 -1.45
CA VAL A 102 -23.64 -8.19 -1.02
C VAL A 102 -22.99 -7.89 0.33
N ARG A 103 -22.38 -6.71 0.45
CA ARG A 103 -21.96 -6.19 1.76
C ARG A 103 -23.16 -5.53 2.43
N THR A 104 -23.57 -6.09 3.56
CA THR A 104 -24.42 -5.42 4.54
C THR A 104 -23.51 -4.66 5.52
N SER A 105 -23.73 -3.36 5.66
CA SER A 105 -23.08 -2.51 6.65
C SER A 105 -23.75 -2.63 8.01
#